data_AF-A0A9D8QV98-F1
#
_entry.id   AF-A0A9D8QV98-F1
#
_cell.length_a   1.000
_cell.length_b   1.000
_cell.length_c   1.000
_cell.angle_alpha   90.00
_cell.angle_beta   90.00
_cell.angle_gamma   90.00
#
_symmetry.space_group_name_H-M   'P 1'
#
loop_
_entity.id
_entity.type
_entity.pdbx_description
1 polymer ?
#
loop_
_entity_poly.entity_id
_entity_poly.type
_entity_poly.pdbx_seq_one_letter_code
_entity_poly.pdbx_strand_id
1 'polypeptide(L)'
;NMHVYFVSKISGSGVVTLREISGDIPGGTPLVIECASTNPSDNRLELLPPSSAHLQGNKLAGVYFRNGERPAESTDAYTVFNASTMRLLTVANGKLIYSNNAPERLVETEAIDWDTEDYYYPMCIPANTSYLKADAGTPAVLDIRFEGAGLDEILAENKDTSVVGVYTLSGTQLRTTNDVQGLPAGVYIVGGVKVVIK
;
A
#
# COMPACT_ATOMS: atom_id res chain seq x y z
N ASN A 1 -12.41 1.83 -9.81
CA ASN A 1 -12.07 0.41 -9.96
C ASN A 1 -11.36 -0.06 -8.70
N MET A 2 -11.45 -1.34 -8.36
CA MET A 2 -10.67 -1.89 -7.25
C MET A 2 -9.23 -2.07 -7.69
N HIS A 3 -8.29 -1.68 -6.84
CA HIS A 3 -6.87 -1.93 -7.07
C HIS A 3 -6.29 -2.76 -5.91
N VAL A 4 -5.40 -3.68 -6.25
CA VAL A 4 -4.85 -4.64 -5.29
C VAL A 4 -3.34 -4.58 -5.35
N TYR A 5 -2.72 -4.39 -4.19
CA TYR A 5 -1.30 -4.14 -4.08
C TYR A 5 -0.66 -5.08 -3.06
N PHE A 6 0.64 -5.29 -3.22
CA PHE A 6 1.50 -5.87 -2.19
C PHE A 6 2.70 -4.96 -1.95
N VAL A 7 3.38 -5.12 -0.80
CA VAL A 7 4.60 -4.36 -0.54
C VAL A 7 5.78 -5.09 -1.18
N SER A 8 6.36 -4.51 -2.22
CA SER A 8 7.51 -5.07 -2.93
C SER A 8 8.85 -4.68 -2.30
N LYS A 9 8.91 -3.53 -1.62
CA LYS A 9 10.15 -2.99 -1.06
C LYS A 9 9.93 -2.13 0.18
N ILE A 10 10.89 -2.19 1.09
CA ILE A 10 11.09 -1.24 2.19
C ILE A 10 12.46 -0.60 1.98
N SER A 11 12.51 0.73 1.91
CA SER A 11 13.74 1.51 1.82
C SER A 11 14.18 1.98 3.21
N GLY A 12 15.48 1.92 3.50
CA GLY A 12 16.07 2.51 4.71
C GLY A 12 15.81 4.01 4.86
N SER A 13 15.41 4.69 3.77
CA SER A 13 15.01 6.10 3.78
C SER A 13 13.59 6.36 4.31
N GLY A 14 12.92 5.35 4.90
CA GLY A 14 11.57 5.50 5.44
C GLY A 14 10.45 5.45 4.39
N VAL A 15 10.63 4.65 3.34
CA VAL A 15 9.66 4.54 2.24
C VAL A 15 9.31 3.08 1.98
N VAL A 16 8.02 2.82 1.80
CA VAL A 16 7.44 1.53 1.40
C VAL A 16 6.97 1.64 -0.05
N THR A 17 7.29 0.65 -0.87
CA THR A 17 6.85 0.58 -2.26
C THR A 17 5.73 -0.45 -2.40
N LEU A 18 4.56 0.00 -2.86
CA LEU A 18 3.40 -0.84 -3.18
C LEU A 18 3.40 -1.16 -4.68
N ARG A 19 3.44 -2.45 -5.04
CA ARG A 19 3.28 -2.89 -6.43
C ARG A 19 1.86 -3.36 -6.66
N GLU A 20 1.23 -2.86 -7.71
CA GLU A 20 -0.08 -3.35 -8.14
C GLU A 20 0.03 -4.78 -8.69
N ILE A 21 -0.97 -5.59 -8.40
CA ILE A 21 -1.11 -6.96 -8.91
C ILE A 21 -2.05 -6.90 -10.10
N SER A 22 -1.60 -7.47 -11.22
CA SER A 22 -2.43 -7.66 -12.40
C SER A 22 -2.72 -9.15 -12.59
N GLY A 23 -3.93 -9.47 -13.03
CA GLY A 23 -4.38 -10.86 -13.21
C GLY A 23 -4.80 -11.52 -11.90
N ASP A 24 -4.46 -12.80 -11.76
CA ASP A 24 -4.95 -13.63 -10.67
C ASP A 24 -4.39 -13.23 -9.30
N ILE A 25 -5.25 -13.23 -8.27
CA ILE A 25 -4.91 -12.76 -6.93
C ILE A 25 -4.87 -13.95 -5.95
N PRO A 26 -3.75 -14.21 -5.28
CA PRO A 26 -3.63 -15.37 -4.39
C PRO A 26 -4.39 -15.20 -3.07
N GLY A 27 -5.33 -16.11 -2.76
CA GLY A 27 -6.20 -16.05 -1.56
C GLY A 27 -5.53 -16.33 -0.21
N GLY A 28 -4.24 -16.68 -0.20
CA GLY A 28 -3.44 -16.90 1.01
C GLY A 28 -2.36 -15.84 1.27
N THR A 29 -2.46 -14.68 0.63
CA THR A 29 -1.42 -13.64 0.68
C THR A 29 -1.95 -12.37 1.36
N PRO A 30 -1.21 -11.75 2.30
CA PRO A 30 -1.56 -10.43 2.83
C PRO A 30 -1.40 -9.35 1.76
N LEU A 31 -2.45 -8.53 1.58
CA LEU A 31 -2.57 -7.54 0.52
C LEU A 31 -3.00 -6.18 1.08
N VAL A 32 -2.87 -5.14 0.26
CA VAL A 32 -3.53 -3.84 0.42
C VAL A 32 -4.55 -3.71 -0.70
N ILE A 33 -5.80 -3.45 -0.34
CA ILE A 33 -6.91 -3.35 -1.29
C ILE A 33 -7.46 -1.94 -1.23
N GLU A 34 -7.46 -1.26 -2.38
CA GLU A 34 -8.20 -0.03 -2.58
C GLU A 34 -9.60 -0.38 -3.08
N CYS A 35 -10.61 -0.11 -2.24
CA CYS A 35 -12.00 -0.37 -2.57
C CYS A 35 -12.48 0.51 -3.73
N ALA A 36 -13.30 -0.06 -4.62
CA ALA A 36 -13.89 0.67 -5.74
C ALA A 36 -14.96 1.67 -5.28
N SER A 37 -15.65 1.38 -4.18
CA SER A 37 -16.68 2.25 -3.59
C SER A 37 -16.84 1.99 -2.08
N THR A 38 -17.71 2.74 -1.43
CA THR A 38 -18.12 2.49 -0.03
C THR A 38 -19.16 1.38 0.10
N ASN A 39 -19.80 0.96 -1.00
CA ASN A 39 -20.77 -0.12 -1.00
C ASN A 39 -20.04 -1.47 -1.07
N PRO A 40 -20.16 -2.35 -0.05
CA PRO A 40 -19.44 -3.63 -0.01
C PRO A 40 -19.68 -4.53 -1.22
N SER A 41 -20.87 -4.46 -1.83
CA SER A 41 -21.19 -5.29 -2.99
C SER A 41 -20.40 -4.95 -4.25
N ASP A 42 -19.91 -3.72 -4.36
CA ASP A 42 -19.04 -3.26 -5.46
C ASP A 42 -17.57 -3.65 -5.24
N ASN A 43 -17.24 -4.13 -4.03
CA ASN A 43 -15.89 -4.46 -3.61
C ASN A 43 -15.62 -5.98 -3.60
N ARG A 44 -16.22 -6.71 -4.55
CA ARG A 44 -16.04 -8.17 -4.66
C ARG A 44 -14.76 -8.47 -5.45
N LEU A 45 -13.96 -9.40 -4.92
CA LEU A 45 -12.71 -9.86 -5.50
C LEU A 45 -12.73 -11.37 -5.62
N GLU A 46 -12.34 -11.88 -6.78
CA GLU A 46 -12.11 -13.31 -6.98
C GLU A 46 -10.67 -13.65 -6.60
N LEU A 47 -10.51 -14.66 -5.74
CA LEU A 47 -9.21 -15.07 -5.21
C LEU A 47 -8.90 -16.50 -5.68
N LEU A 48 -7.65 -16.75 -6.05
CA LEU A 48 -7.15 -18.10 -6.24
C LEU A 48 -7.15 -18.89 -4.93
N PRO A 49 -7.17 -20.23 -5.00
CA PRO A 49 -7.05 -21.08 -3.83
C PRO A 49 -5.82 -20.73 -2.97
N PRO A 50 -5.88 -20.82 -1.63
CA PRO A 50 -4.76 -20.48 -0.74
C PRO A 50 -3.45 -21.23 -1.00
N SER A 51 -3.52 -22.39 -1.66
CA SER A 51 -2.36 -23.19 -2.08
C SER A 51 -1.61 -22.62 -3.29
N SER A 52 -2.12 -21.56 -3.94
CA SER A 52 -1.42 -20.86 -5.02
C SER A 52 -0.14 -20.21 -4.49
N ALA A 53 0.91 -20.13 -5.31
CA ALA A 53 2.19 -19.56 -4.92
C ALA A 53 2.04 -18.13 -4.36
N HIS A 54 2.66 -17.88 -3.20
CA HIS A 54 2.71 -16.53 -2.64
C HIS A 54 3.40 -15.57 -3.60
N LEU A 55 2.97 -14.29 -3.58
CA LEU A 55 3.64 -13.23 -4.33
C LEU A 55 5.09 -13.10 -3.86
N GLN A 56 6.02 -13.54 -4.71
CA GLN A 56 7.44 -13.50 -4.40
C GLN A 56 7.87 -12.06 -4.09
N GLY A 57 8.53 -11.87 -2.94
CA GLY A 57 9.02 -10.57 -2.52
C GLY A 57 8.04 -9.73 -1.69
N ASN A 58 6.81 -10.20 -1.44
CA ASN A 58 5.89 -9.51 -0.54
C ASN A 58 6.48 -9.35 0.87
N LYS A 59 6.43 -8.13 1.40
CA LYS A 59 6.91 -7.77 2.75
C LYS A 59 5.81 -7.72 3.79
N LEU A 60 4.56 -7.88 3.38
CA LEU A 60 3.43 -7.97 4.28
C LEU A 60 3.39 -9.35 4.94
N ALA A 61 2.98 -9.35 6.20
CA ALA A 61 2.57 -10.51 6.95
C ALA A 61 1.16 -10.29 7.49
N GLY A 62 0.51 -11.35 7.93
CA GLY A 62 -0.83 -11.30 8.49
C GLY A 62 -1.37 -12.70 8.69
N VAL A 63 -2.36 -12.81 9.57
CA VAL A 63 -3.13 -14.03 9.80
C VAL A 63 -4.57 -13.78 9.38
N TYR A 64 -5.13 -14.74 8.66
CA TYR A 64 -6.52 -14.68 8.18
C TYR A 64 -7.52 -14.91 9.32
N PHE A 65 -7.19 -15.78 10.28
CA PHE A 65 -8.08 -16.13 11.38
C PHE A 65 -7.66 -15.50 12.71
N ARG A 66 -8.66 -15.07 13.50
CA ARG A 66 -8.53 -14.86 14.95
C ARG A 66 -9.36 -15.94 15.64
N ASN A 67 -8.78 -16.75 16.51
CA ASN A 67 -9.52 -17.75 17.27
C ASN A 67 -9.55 -17.39 18.76
N GLY A 68 -10.69 -16.82 19.19
CA GLY A 68 -11.03 -16.43 20.56
C GLY A 68 -10.82 -17.52 21.62
N GLU A 69 -10.89 -18.78 21.20
CA GLU A 69 -10.86 -19.95 22.09
C GLU A 69 -9.46 -20.54 22.26
N ARG A 70 -8.44 -19.93 21.64
CA ARG A 70 -7.05 -20.41 21.72
C ARG A 70 -6.20 -19.58 22.69
N PRO A 71 -5.11 -20.16 23.22
CA PRO A 71 -4.16 -19.47 24.10
C PRO A 71 -3.55 -18.22 23.48
N ALA A 72 -3.07 -17.29 24.33
CA ALA A 72 -2.44 -16.04 23.91
C ALA A 72 -1.14 -16.23 23.10
N GLU A 73 -0.42 -17.28 23.48
CA GLU A 73 0.83 -17.77 22.88
C GLU A 73 0.60 -18.57 21.59
N SER A 74 -0.66 -18.83 21.24
CA SER A 74 -1.04 -19.45 19.97
C SER A 74 -0.76 -18.43 18.87
N THR A 75 0.46 -18.47 18.33
CA THR A 75 0.94 -17.62 17.22
C THR A 75 0.09 -17.73 15.94
N ASP A 76 -0.78 -18.74 15.87
CA ASP A 76 -1.75 -19.01 14.82
C ASP A 76 -3.17 -18.48 15.12
N ALA A 77 -3.44 -18.01 16.34
CA ALA A 77 -4.76 -17.51 16.76
C ALA A 77 -4.83 -16.00 16.96
N TYR A 78 -3.71 -15.35 17.30
CA TYR A 78 -3.62 -13.90 17.45
C TYR A 78 -2.26 -13.38 17.00
N THR A 79 -2.20 -12.11 16.60
CA THR A 79 -0.93 -11.40 16.40
C THR A 79 -0.82 -10.27 17.42
N VAL A 80 -0.04 -10.49 18.48
CA VAL A 80 0.32 -9.44 19.46
C VAL A 80 1.15 -8.38 18.76
N PHE A 81 0.77 -7.12 18.92
CA PHE A 81 1.46 -6.01 18.28
C PHE A 81 2.79 -5.70 18.97
N ASN A 82 3.85 -5.54 18.18
CA ASN A 82 5.16 -5.12 18.66
C ASN A 82 5.65 -3.89 17.89
N ALA A 83 5.68 -2.74 18.56
CA ALA A 83 6.06 -1.46 17.94
C ALA A 83 7.52 -1.41 17.44
N SER A 84 8.40 -2.29 17.93
CA SER A 84 9.78 -2.38 17.45
C SER A 84 9.87 -3.10 16.10
N THR A 85 9.03 -4.11 15.88
CA THR A 85 9.13 -5.02 14.71
C THR A 85 7.96 -4.95 13.72
N MET A 86 6.91 -4.18 14.02
CA MET A 86 5.70 -4.11 13.18
C MET A 86 5.29 -2.69 12.84
N ARG A 87 4.85 -2.44 11.59
CA ARG A 87 4.19 -1.19 11.17
C ARG A 87 2.79 -1.51 10.61
N LEU A 88 1.79 -0.73 10.98
CA LEU A 88 0.41 -0.89 10.55
C LEU A 88 0.03 0.19 9.54
N LEU A 89 -0.80 -0.18 8.56
CA LEU A 89 -1.34 0.76 7.59
C LEU A 89 -2.34 1.70 8.29
N THR A 90 -2.06 2.99 8.29
CA THR A 90 -2.92 4.01 8.91
C THR A 90 -2.89 5.32 8.13
N VAL A 91 -3.68 6.29 8.57
CA VAL A 91 -3.73 7.64 8.03
C VAL A 91 -3.17 8.60 9.06
N ALA A 92 -2.15 9.36 8.67
CA ALA A 92 -1.65 10.48 9.46
C ALA A 92 -1.64 11.74 8.58
N ASN A 93 -2.19 12.85 9.10
CA ASN A 93 -2.29 14.12 8.38
C ASN A 93 -2.93 13.99 6.99
N GLY A 94 -3.97 13.15 6.87
CA GLY A 94 -4.67 12.90 5.60
C GLY A 94 -3.91 12.03 4.59
N LYS A 95 -2.73 11.52 4.94
CA LYS A 95 -1.91 10.66 4.08
C LYS A 95 -1.87 9.23 4.59
N LEU A 96 -1.99 8.27 3.66
CA LEU A 96 -1.78 6.86 3.94
C LEU A 96 -0.29 6.58 4.21
N ILE A 97 0.00 5.95 5.35
CA ILE A 97 1.35 5.63 5.82
C ILE A 97 1.37 4.25 6.48
N TYR A 98 2.58 3.74 6.72
CA TYR A 98 2.79 2.67 7.71
C TYR A 98 3.42 3.24 8.97
N SER A 99 2.86 2.92 10.14
CA SER A 99 3.29 3.47 11.43
C SER A 99 3.39 2.38 12.50
N ASN A 100 4.36 2.48 13.42
CA ASN A 100 4.33 1.70 14.66
C ASN A 100 3.45 2.33 15.77
N ASN A 101 2.83 3.47 15.49
CA ASN A 101 1.86 4.13 16.34
C ASN A 101 0.54 4.25 15.56
N ALA A 102 -0.36 3.30 15.78
CA ALA A 102 -1.68 3.21 15.15
C ALA A 102 -2.67 2.50 16.10
N PRO A 103 -2.93 3.05 17.31
CA PRO A 103 -3.76 2.39 18.32
C PRO A 103 -5.19 2.09 17.84
N GLU A 104 -5.72 2.89 16.91
CA GLU A 104 -7.01 2.67 16.27
C GLU A 104 -7.09 1.41 15.39
N ARG A 105 -5.94 0.81 15.09
CA ARG A 105 -5.82 -0.46 14.34
C ARG A 105 -5.64 -1.67 15.26
N LEU A 106 -5.67 -1.47 16.58
CA LEU A 106 -5.42 -2.51 17.57
C LEU A 106 -6.69 -2.80 18.37
N VAL A 107 -6.80 -4.03 18.85
CA VAL A 107 -7.86 -4.48 19.73
C VAL A 107 -7.25 -5.11 20.98
N GLU A 108 -7.73 -4.69 22.14
CA GLU A 108 -7.44 -5.39 23.39
C GLU A 108 -8.09 -6.78 23.33
N THR A 109 -7.33 -7.81 23.66
CA THR A 109 -7.77 -9.21 23.55
C THR A 109 -7.52 -9.90 24.87
N GLU A 110 -8.54 -10.52 25.45
CA GLU A 110 -8.34 -11.41 26.60
C GLU A 110 -7.51 -12.62 26.20
N ALA A 111 -6.49 -12.93 26.98
CA ALA A 111 -5.51 -13.94 26.68
C ALA A 111 -5.06 -14.63 27.98
N ILE A 112 -4.81 -15.94 27.92
CA ILE A 112 -4.37 -16.75 29.07
C ILE A 112 -2.88 -17.03 28.92
N ASP A 113 -2.12 -16.78 29.98
CA ASP A 113 -0.77 -17.31 30.18
C ASP A 113 -0.88 -18.70 30.83
N TRP A 114 -0.46 -19.75 30.12
CA TRP A 114 -0.63 -21.13 30.59
C TRP A 114 0.42 -21.55 31.62
N ASP A 115 1.54 -20.83 31.71
CA ASP A 115 2.56 -21.09 32.72
C ASP A 115 2.12 -20.55 34.10
N THR A 116 1.33 -19.48 34.12
CA THR A 116 0.86 -18.82 35.35
C THR A 116 -0.63 -19.00 35.63
N GLU A 117 -1.41 -19.47 34.65
CA GLU A 117 -2.88 -19.50 34.64
C GLU A 117 -3.53 -18.11 34.79
N ASP A 118 -2.77 -17.03 34.60
CA ASP A 118 -3.26 -15.67 34.70
C ASP A 118 -3.86 -15.17 33.38
N TYR A 119 -4.88 -14.32 33.51
CA TYR A 119 -5.47 -13.59 32.40
C TYR A 119 -4.75 -12.26 32.20
N TYR A 120 -4.43 -11.94 30.95
CA TYR A 120 -3.88 -10.66 30.55
C TYR A 120 -4.50 -10.19 29.23
N TYR A 121 -4.32 -8.90 28.93
CA TYR A 121 -5.07 -8.21 27.87
C TYR A 121 -4.12 -7.50 26.89
N PRO A 122 -3.41 -8.24 26.03
CA PRO A 122 -2.50 -7.63 25.05
C PRO A 122 -3.26 -6.85 23.97
N MET A 123 -2.59 -5.84 23.42
CA MET A 123 -3.03 -5.18 22.20
C MET A 123 -2.65 -6.04 20.99
N CYS A 124 -3.66 -6.52 20.27
CA CYS A 124 -3.50 -7.40 19.12
C CYS A 124 -3.93 -6.71 17.82
N ILE A 125 -3.33 -7.16 16.72
CA ILE A 125 -3.80 -6.84 15.36
C ILE A 125 -5.07 -7.68 15.09
N PRO A 126 -6.18 -7.08 14.63
CA PRO A 126 -7.41 -7.80 14.31
C PRO A 126 -7.23 -8.86 13.21
N ALA A 127 -8.19 -9.80 13.13
CA ALA A 127 -8.27 -10.73 12.00
C ALA A 127 -8.31 -10.00 10.66
N ASN A 128 -7.90 -10.68 9.59
CA ASN A 128 -7.91 -10.15 8.22
C ASN A 128 -7.15 -8.82 8.05
N THR A 129 -6.20 -8.53 8.94
CA THR A 129 -5.41 -7.31 8.90
C THR A 129 -3.95 -7.65 8.62
N SER A 130 -3.38 -7.00 7.61
CA SER A 130 -1.96 -7.13 7.27
C SER A 130 -1.10 -6.12 8.05
N TYR A 131 0.17 -6.46 8.23
CA TYR A 131 1.18 -5.59 8.81
C TYR A 131 2.50 -5.72 8.06
N LEU A 132 3.34 -4.70 8.15
CA LEU A 132 4.72 -4.76 7.68
C LEU A 132 5.62 -5.31 8.76
N LYS A 133 6.43 -6.31 8.40
CA LYS A 133 7.59 -6.70 9.19
C LYS A 133 8.68 -5.65 9.03
N ALA A 134 9.22 -5.19 10.16
CA ALA A 134 10.24 -4.16 10.23
C ALA A 134 11.48 -4.72 10.91
N ASP A 135 12.62 -4.63 10.23
CA ASP A 135 13.92 -4.98 10.80
C ASP A 135 14.44 -3.84 11.70
N ALA A 136 15.47 -4.14 12.49
CA ALA A 136 16.17 -3.14 13.28
C ALA A 136 16.63 -1.97 12.40
N GLY A 137 16.38 -0.73 12.85
CA GLY A 137 16.69 0.49 12.09
C GLY A 137 15.61 0.94 11.11
N THR A 138 14.54 0.16 10.90
CA THR A 138 13.38 0.62 10.12
C THR A 138 12.69 1.79 10.83
N PRO A 139 12.49 2.94 10.17
CA PRO A 139 11.81 4.07 10.79
C PRO A 139 10.43 3.72 11.36
N ALA A 140 10.03 4.47 12.39
CA ALA A 140 8.72 4.33 13.05
C ALA A 140 7.56 4.62 12.08
N VAL A 141 7.75 5.60 11.19
CA VAL A 141 6.81 6.02 10.16
C VAL A 141 7.44 5.82 8.80
N LEU A 142 6.69 5.20 7.89
CA LEU A 142 7.09 4.94 6.52
C LEU A 142 6.06 5.53 5.56
N ASP A 143 6.55 6.35 4.65
CA ASP A 143 5.76 6.89 3.55
C ASP A 143 5.49 5.82 2.50
N ILE A 144 4.32 5.88 1.85
CA ILE A 144 3.96 4.97 0.78
C ILE A 144 4.27 5.59 -0.59
N ARG A 145 4.83 4.77 -1.49
CA ARG A 145 4.95 5.07 -2.93
C ARG A 145 4.43 3.88 -3.73
N PHE A 146 3.73 4.14 -4.82
CA PHE A 146 3.31 3.09 -5.74
C PHE A 146 4.44 2.81 -6.74
N GLU A 147 4.73 1.53 -6.97
CA GLU A 147 5.69 1.07 -7.97
C GLU A 147 5.11 1.29 -9.35
N GLY A 148 5.93 1.79 -10.27
CA GLY A 148 5.41 2.13 -11.59
C GLY A 148 4.56 3.40 -11.61
N ALA A 149 4.51 4.19 -10.53
CA ALA A 149 3.95 5.56 -10.52
C ALA A 149 4.75 6.56 -11.37
N GLY A 150 5.30 6.10 -12.50
CA GLY A 150 5.65 6.94 -13.64
C GLY A 150 4.38 7.36 -14.36
N LEU A 151 3.64 8.31 -13.75
CA LEU A 151 2.60 9.12 -14.37
C LEU A 151 1.46 8.31 -15.04
N ASP A 152 0.55 7.75 -14.24
CA ASP A 152 -0.63 7.07 -14.76
C ASP A 152 -1.60 8.03 -15.48
N GLU A 153 -1.66 9.29 -15.03
CA GLU A 153 -2.34 10.37 -15.73
C GLU A 153 -1.92 11.71 -15.11
N ILE A 154 -1.62 12.71 -15.93
CA ILE A 154 -1.61 14.09 -15.43
C ILE A 154 -2.86 14.73 -15.98
N LEU A 155 -3.90 14.73 -15.16
CA LEU A 155 -5.07 15.56 -15.38
C LEU A 155 -4.62 17.00 -15.15
N ALA A 156 -4.47 17.78 -16.22
CA ALA A 156 -4.22 19.21 -16.08
C ALA A 156 -5.47 19.89 -15.57
N GLU A 157 -5.39 20.43 -14.36
CA GLU A 157 -6.30 21.44 -13.89
C GLU A 157 -6.02 22.72 -14.69
N ASN A 158 -6.90 22.99 -15.67
CA ASN A 158 -6.98 24.18 -16.52
C ASN A 158 -6.00 24.22 -17.69
N LYS A 159 -6.52 23.90 -18.89
CA LYS A 159 -5.86 24.18 -20.17
C LYS A 159 -5.80 25.71 -20.37
N ASP A 160 -4.63 26.30 -20.18
CA ASP A 160 -4.38 27.67 -20.62
C ASP A 160 -4.24 27.68 -22.16
N THR A 161 -5.31 28.05 -22.85
CA THR A 161 -5.36 28.08 -24.32
C THR A 161 -4.49 29.17 -24.94
N SER A 162 -3.90 30.07 -24.13
CA SER A 162 -2.96 31.09 -24.61
C SER A 162 -1.54 30.54 -24.84
N VAL A 163 -1.22 29.38 -24.26
CA VAL A 163 0.10 28.74 -24.41
C VAL A 163 0.09 27.78 -25.60
N VAL A 164 1.01 28.00 -26.54
CA VAL A 164 1.22 27.13 -27.71
C VAL A 164 2.68 26.71 -27.76
N GLY A 165 2.94 25.42 -27.95
CA GLY A 165 4.28 24.87 -28.06
C GLY A 165 4.47 23.59 -27.25
N VAL A 166 5.62 22.96 -27.46
CA VAL A 166 6.10 21.82 -26.65
C VAL A 166 7.34 22.26 -25.89
N TYR A 167 7.39 21.99 -24.59
CA TYR A 167 8.49 22.30 -23.70
C TYR A 167 8.94 21.06 -22.92
N THR A 168 10.21 21.02 -22.53
CA THR A 168 10.71 20.07 -21.53
C THR A 168 10.18 20.43 -20.14
N LEU A 169 10.32 19.53 -19.16
CA LEU A 169 10.01 19.83 -17.75
C LEU A 169 10.87 20.93 -17.14
N SER A 170 12.04 21.21 -17.72
CA SER A 170 12.90 22.34 -17.32
C SER A 170 12.47 23.67 -17.97
N GLY A 171 11.39 23.69 -18.77
CA GLY A 171 10.87 24.88 -19.43
C GLY A 171 11.59 25.24 -20.74
N THR A 172 12.41 24.34 -21.30
CA THR A 172 13.06 24.57 -22.59
C THR A 172 12.08 24.31 -23.73
N GLN A 173 11.86 25.29 -24.60
CA GLN A 173 10.98 25.14 -25.74
C GLN A 173 11.61 24.25 -26.81
N LEU A 174 10.89 23.18 -27.18
CA LEU A 174 11.26 22.27 -28.25
C LEU A 174 10.53 22.58 -29.56
N ARG A 175 9.28 23.05 -29.47
CA ARG A 175 8.42 23.36 -30.62
C ARG A 175 7.55 24.57 -30.35
N THR A 176 7.21 25.30 -31.42
CA THR A 176 6.29 26.45 -31.39
C THR A 176 4.84 26.07 -31.66
N THR A 177 4.58 24.83 -32.05
CA THR A 177 3.23 24.23 -32.19
C THR A 177 3.03 23.13 -31.14
N ASN A 178 1.79 22.68 -30.96
CA ASN A 178 1.44 21.56 -30.08
C ASN A 178 1.68 20.18 -30.73
N ASP A 179 2.42 20.11 -31.84
CA ASP A 179 2.71 18.85 -32.54
C ASP A 179 3.76 18.04 -31.77
N VAL A 180 3.45 16.78 -31.51
CA VAL A 180 4.31 15.85 -30.75
C VAL A 180 4.91 14.74 -31.62
N GLN A 181 4.62 14.71 -32.92
CA GLN A 181 5.06 13.64 -33.81
C GLN A 181 6.58 13.54 -33.88
N GLY A 182 7.12 12.35 -33.59
CA GLY A 182 8.57 12.07 -33.64
C GLY A 182 9.35 12.53 -32.42
N LEU A 183 8.69 13.00 -31.34
CA LEU A 183 9.35 13.16 -30.05
C LEU A 183 9.65 11.79 -29.43
N PRO A 184 10.81 11.61 -28.77
CA PRO A 184 11.06 10.41 -27.97
C PRO A 184 10.01 10.23 -26.86
N ALA A 185 9.85 9.00 -26.38
CA ALA A 185 9.05 8.72 -25.21
C ALA A 185 9.57 9.52 -24.00
N GLY A 186 8.67 10.19 -23.28
CA GLY A 186 9.04 11.13 -22.22
C GLY A 186 7.92 12.03 -21.76
N VAL A 187 8.25 12.97 -20.88
CA VAL A 187 7.28 13.89 -20.26
C VAL A 187 7.56 15.32 -20.72
N TYR A 188 6.52 15.96 -21.22
CA TYR A 188 6.58 17.29 -21.85
C TYR A 188 5.49 18.21 -21.30
N ILE A 189 5.60 19.50 -21.57
CA ILE A 189 4.51 20.46 -21.44
C ILE A 189 4.07 20.82 -22.87
N VAL A 190 2.86 20.45 -23.25
CA VAL A 190 2.27 20.68 -24.58
C VAL A 190 1.08 21.61 -24.42
N GLY A 191 1.15 22.81 -25.01
CA GLY A 191 0.07 23.80 -24.91
C GLY A 191 -0.34 24.11 -23.47
N GLY A 192 0.65 24.29 -22.57
CA GLY A 192 0.44 24.57 -21.15
C GLY A 192 0.10 23.34 -20.29
N VAL A 193 -0.09 22.17 -20.88
CA VAL A 193 -0.50 20.94 -20.19
C VAL A 193 0.65 19.94 -20.14
N LYS A 194 0.89 19.31 -18.98
CA LYS A 194 1.89 18.25 -18.88
C LYS A 194 1.36 16.97 -19.54
N VAL A 195 2.10 16.42 -20.51
CA VAL A 195 1.71 15.28 -21.34
C VAL A 195 2.82 14.23 -21.35
N VAL A 196 2.43 12.95 -21.35
CA VAL A 196 3.34 11.82 -21.53
C VAL A 196 3.26 11.33 -22.98
N ILE A 197 4.40 11.24 -23.65
CA ILE A 197 4.56 10.66 -24.99
C ILE A 197 5.14 9.25 -24.83
N LYS A 198 4.55 8.27 -25.54
CA LYS A 198 4.94 6.85 -25.51
C LYS A 198 5.53 6.44 -26.85
#